data_AF-A0A3D4AUW1-F1
#
_entry.id   AF-A0A3D4AUW1-F1
#
_cell.length_a   1.000
_cell.length_b   1.000
_cell.length_c   1.000
_cell.angle_alpha   90.00
_cell.angle_beta   90.00
_cell.angle_gamma   90.00
#
_symmetry.space_group_name_H-M   'P 1'
#
loop_
_entity.id
_entity.type
_entity.pdbx_description
1 polymer ?
#
loop_
_entity_poly.entity_id
_entity_poly.type
_entity_poly.pdbx_seq_one_letter_code
_entity_poly.pdbx_strand_id
1 'polypeptide(L)'
;MVKLNDLINRGDVISITNGKLHITPKSGKPVPSDWLHIHQNTLLSQLSCVIAQPIYQFTQFKVGRYSNRFDGLTMSFTDLKYNSDYYTIFNVSLDRKKGGGRLKGKLFNPPAQGALLKFWSRSNLPKPRRPSELYKKINMMKNYLWQAQVSEKNKIETQSLRLANITHQQILDGIGGGVSAAHERHNSGVIVSSNSGALSGQNKEAFIGGNELPNNHIYQGVESSLTTCVNSHGYNKLRISTSMGANNHGISKQGSAVVSSPIPLPIKQYKGGNTRRPQDQTVDEWLDDYDNA
;
A
#
# COMPACT_ATOMS: atom_id res chain seq x y z
N MET A 1 4.51 34.44 6.77
CA MET A 1 4.07 33.05 6.99
C MET A 1 2.66 32.90 6.43
N VAL A 2 2.40 31.91 5.59
CA VAL A 2 1.05 31.68 5.03
C VAL A 2 0.14 31.11 6.11
N LYS A 3 -1.05 31.68 6.28
CA LYS A 3 -2.08 31.18 7.20
C LYS A 3 -3.20 30.50 6.43
N LEU A 4 -3.68 29.37 6.95
CA LEU A 4 -4.79 28.60 6.40
C LEU A 4 -6.05 29.45 6.31
N ASN A 5 -6.37 30.20 7.37
CA ASN A 5 -7.55 31.07 7.41
C ASN A 5 -7.50 32.18 6.35
N ASP A 6 -6.34 32.71 6.01
CA ASP A 6 -6.22 33.75 4.99
C ASP A 6 -6.58 33.21 3.60
N LEU A 7 -6.18 31.97 3.30
CA LEU A 7 -6.53 31.29 2.05
C LEU A 7 -8.04 31.02 1.97
N ILE A 8 -8.63 30.56 3.08
CA ILE A 8 -10.07 30.28 3.16
C ILE A 8 -10.88 31.58 3.04
N ASN A 9 -10.48 32.65 3.74
CA ASN A 9 -11.15 33.95 3.68
C ASN A 9 -11.06 34.60 2.29
N ARG A 10 -9.98 34.33 1.55
CA ARG A 10 -9.86 34.71 0.14
C ARG A 10 -10.84 33.94 -0.77
N GLY A 11 -11.40 32.83 -0.29
CA GLY A 11 -12.31 31.95 -1.01
C GLY A 11 -11.60 30.82 -1.76
N ASP A 12 -10.37 30.47 -1.37
CA ASP A 12 -9.70 29.30 -1.95
C ASP A 12 -10.25 28.01 -1.36
N VAL A 13 -10.44 27.01 -2.21
CA VAL A 13 -10.87 25.68 -1.80
C VAL A 13 -9.63 24.84 -1.50
N ILE A 14 -9.53 24.36 -0.27
CA ILE A 14 -8.41 23.54 0.20
C ILE A 14 -8.95 22.17 0.53
N SER A 15 -8.26 21.12 0.10
CA SER A 15 -8.59 19.73 0.40
C SER A 15 -7.34 18.86 0.45
N ILE A 16 -7.46 17.68 1.04
CA ILE A 16 -6.49 16.60 0.86
C ILE A 16 -7.19 15.49 0.09
N THR A 17 -6.65 15.10 -1.05
CA THR A 17 -7.23 14.06 -1.91
C THR A 17 -6.16 13.04 -2.26
N ASN A 18 -6.47 11.75 -2.08
CA ASN A 18 -5.50 10.67 -2.25
C ASN A 18 -4.16 10.92 -1.53
N GLY A 19 -4.22 11.45 -0.31
CA GLY A 19 -3.06 11.74 0.52
C GLY A 19 -2.20 12.92 0.04
N LYS A 20 -2.70 13.78 -0.85
CA LYS A 20 -1.98 14.98 -1.32
C LYS A 20 -2.77 16.23 -1.04
N LEU A 21 -2.06 17.32 -0.70
CA LEU A 21 -2.65 18.65 -0.53
C LEU A 21 -3.06 19.20 -1.90
N HIS A 22 -4.31 19.61 -2.02
CA HIS A 22 -4.87 20.28 -3.18
C HIS A 22 -5.41 21.65 -2.77
N ILE A 23 -5.08 22.67 -3.55
CA ILE A 23 -5.57 24.03 -3.39
C ILE A 23 -6.10 24.48 -4.74
N THR A 24 -7.37 24.84 -4.79
CA THR A 24 -8.04 25.43 -5.94
C THR A 24 -8.29 26.90 -5.62
N PRO A 25 -7.46 27.82 -6.13
CA PRO A 25 -7.63 29.24 -5.84
C PRO A 25 -8.94 29.79 -6.40
N LYS A 26 -9.52 30.78 -5.73
CA LYS A 26 -10.73 31.47 -6.23
C LYS A 26 -10.55 32.05 -7.64
N SER A 27 -9.31 32.45 -7.96
CA SER A 27 -8.94 32.98 -9.28
C SER A 27 -8.99 31.95 -10.42
N GLY A 28 -9.08 30.66 -10.13
CA GLY A 28 -9.01 29.57 -11.10
C GLY A 28 -7.60 29.29 -11.66
N LYS A 29 -6.61 30.14 -11.36
CA LYS A 29 -5.22 29.92 -11.77
C LYS A 29 -4.57 28.87 -10.87
N PRO A 30 -3.72 27.97 -11.41
CA PRO A 30 -3.04 26.98 -10.59
C PRO A 30 -2.10 27.65 -9.58
N VAL A 31 -1.97 27.05 -8.41
CA VAL A 31 -0.97 27.48 -7.42
C VAL A 31 0.43 27.17 -7.97
N PRO A 32 1.36 28.14 -7.99
CA PRO A 32 2.74 27.88 -8.40
C PRO A 32 3.37 26.74 -7.60
N SER A 33 4.05 25.81 -8.27
CA SER A 33 4.66 24.63 -7.66
C SER A 33 5.64 24.97 -6.54
N ASP A 34 6.46 25.98 -6.78
CA ASP A 34 7.53 26.39 -5.87
C ASP A 34 6.94 27.01 -4.59
N TRP A 35 5.88 27.81 -4.77
CA TRP A 35 5.11 28.35 -3.65
C TRP A 35 4.51 27.24 -2.79
N LEU A 36 3.89 26.25 -3.43
CA LEU A 36 3.29 25.12 -2.72
C LEU A 36 4.36 24.33 -1.96
N HIS A 37 5.50 24.03 -2.59
CA HIS A 37 6.60 23.32 -1.96
C HIS A 37 7.12 24.03 -0.69
N ILE A 38 7.27 25.36 -0.73
CA ILE A 38 7.74 26.16 0.41
C ILE A 38 6.72 26.19 1.55
N HIS A 39 5.43 26.25 1.23
CA HIS A 39 4.38 26.47 2.24
C HIS A 39 3.61 25.21 2.65
N GLN A 40 3.81 24.08 1.96
CA GLN A 40 3.06 22.85 2.17
C GLN A 40 3.15 22.36 3.62
N ASN A 41 4.34 22.28 4.21
CA ASN A 41 4.49 21.77 5.57
C ASN A 41 3.76 22.66 6.60
N THR A 42 3.85 23.98 6.43
CA THR A 42 3.18 24.96 7.30
C THR A 42 1.66 24.85 7.18
N LEU A 43 1.14 24.65 5.97
CA LEU A 43 -0.28 24.44 5.73
C LEU A 43 -0.77 23.10 6.30
N LEU A 44 0.00 22.03 6.13
CA LEU A 44 -0.35 20.70 6.64
C LEU A 44 -0.35 20.67 8.18
N SER A 45 0.59 21.36 8.82
CA SER A 45 0.58 21.53 10.28
C SER A 45 -0.66 22.28 10.76
N GLN A 46 -1.02 23.39 10.11
CA GLN A 46 -2.24 24.14 10.44
C GLN A 46 -3.51 23.31 10.19
N LEU A 47 -3.56 22.56 9.08
CA LEU A 47 -4.66 21.62 8.79
C LEU A 47 -4.79 20.56 9.87
N SER A 48 -3.67 19.99 10.34
CA SER A 48 -3.68 18.97 11.40
C SER A 48 -4.26 19.47 12.72
N CYS A 49 -4.21 20.78 12.97
CA CYS A 49 -4.75 21.38 14.18
C CYS A 49 -6.29 21.52 14.14
N VAL A 50 -6.87 21.69 12.95
CA VAL A 50 -8.31 21.97 12.80
C VAL A 50 -9.14 20.73 12.48
N ILE A 51 -8.54 19.72 11.84
CA ILE A 51 -9.26 18.49 11.51
C ILE A 51 -9.49 17.60 12.74
N ALA A 52 -10.62 16.90 12.75
CA ALA A 52 -10.96 15.98 13.83
C ALA A 52 -10.15 14.67 13.80
N GLN A 53 -9.82 14.16 12.62
CA GLN A 53 -9.05 12.91 12.47
C GLN A 53 -7.56 13.22 12.25
N PRO A 54 -6.65 12.58 13.02
CA PRO A 54 -5.21 12.77 12.88
C PRO A 54 -4.71 12.44 11.47
N ILE A 55 -3.70 13.20 11.01
CA ILE A 55 -2.95 12.91 9.78
C ILE A 55 -1.59 12.38 10.16
N TYR A 56 -1.23 11.25 9.57
CA TYR A 56 0.05 10.60 9.76
C TYR A 56 0.94 10.74 8.54
N GLN A 57 2.23 10.94 8.81
CA GLN A 57 3.29 10.94 7.80
C GLN A 57 4.13 9.67 7.97
N PHE A 58 4.29 8.90 6.88
CA PHE A 58 5.17 7.73 6.91
C PHE A 58 6.63 8.15 7.05
N THR A 59 7.36 7.53 7.98
CA THR A 59 8.77 7.86 8.25
C THR A 59 9.71 6.79 7.73
N GLN A 60 9.50 5.54 8.12
CA GLN A 60 10.38 4.43 7.77
C GLN A 60 9.72 3.06 7.90
N PHE A 61 10.43 2.04 7.43
CA PHE A 61 10.07 0.65 7.72
C PHE A 61 11.30 -0.18 8.10
N LYS A 62 11.04 -1.19 8.92
CA LYS A 62 12.00 -2.23 9.32
C LYS A 62 11.38 -3.61 9.17
N VAL A 63 12.23 -4.62 8.97
CA VAL A 63 11.82 -6.03 8.99
C VAL A 63 12.51 -6.72 10.15
N GLY A 64 11.80 -7.65 10.79
CA GLY A 64 12.33 -8.32 11.98
C GLY A 64 11.55 -9.58 12.31
N ARG A 65 12.15 -10.41 13.18
CA ARG A 65 11.47 -11.56 13.77
C ARG A 65 11.08 -11.19 15.20
N TYR A 66 9.78 -11.20 15.47
CA TYR A 66 9.18 -10.84 16.74
C TYR A 66 8.95 -12.09 17.59
N SER A 67 9.29 -12.00 18.88
CA SER A 67 9.15 -13.10 19.85
C SER A 67 9.80 -14.41 19.39
N ASN A 68 10.86 -14.29 18.58
CA ASN A 68 11.56 -15.37 17.86
C ASN A 68 10.66 -16.31 17.03
N ARG A 69 9.42 -15.89 16.72
CA ARG A 69 8.38 -16.74 16.12
C ARG A 69 7.75 -16.12 14.88
N PHE A 70 7.55 -14.81 14.88
CA PHE A 70 6.74 -14.15 13.86
C PHE A 70 7.58 -13.18 13.04
N ASP A 71 7.72 -13.46 11.76
CA ASP A 71 8.36 -12.54 10.82
C ASP A 71 7.40 -11.39 10.47
N GLY A 72 7.91 -10.16 10.58
CA GLY A 72 7.08 -8.97 10.45
C GLY A 72 7.78 -7.80 9.77
N LEU A 73 6.98 -6.99 9.08
CA LEU A 73 7.32 -5.69 8.53
C LEU A 73 6.67 -4.63 9.41
N THR A 74 7.47 -3.82 10.09
CA THR A 74 6.98 -2.67 10.85
C THR A 74 7.12 -1.42 10.01
N MET A 75 6.01 -0.70 9.85
CA MET A 75 5.98 0.64 9.27
C MET A 75 5.79 1.65 10.40
N SER A 76 6.56 2.73 10.38
CA SER A 76 6.53 3.80 11.35
C SER A 76 5.94 5.06 10.73
N PHE A 77 5.19 5.79 11.54
CA PHE A 77 4.49 7.00 11.18
C PHE A 77 4.65 8.03 12.30
N THR A 78 4.54 9.30 11.94
CA THR A 78 4.51 10.41 12.89
C THR A 78 3.24 11.21 12.65
N ASP A 79 2.54 11.55 13.73
CA ASP A 79 1.37 12.43 13.68
C ASP A 79 1.80 13.87 13.40
N LEU A 80 1.10 14.56 12.48
CA LEU A 80 1.44 15.93 12.10
C LEU A 80 1.14 16.98 13.18
N LYS A 81 0.23 16.69 14.13
CA LYS A 81 -0.17 17.64 15.16
C LYS A 81 0.78 17.63 16.36
N TYR A 82 1.03 16.45 16.92
CA TYR A 82 1.81 16.28 18.14
C TYR A 82 3.22 15.76 17.90
N ASN A 83 3.58 15.38 16.67
CA ASN A 83 4.83 14.70 16.35
C ASN A 83 5.05 13.40 17.14
N SER A 84 3.97 12.77 17.58
CA SER A 84 4.01 11.48 18.27
C SER A 84 4.25 10.34 17.29
N ASP A 85 5.01 9.33 17.75
CA ASP A 85 5.35 8.16 16.94
C ASP A 85 4.28 7.06 17.05
N TYR A 86 3.90 6.55 15.88
CA TYR A 86 2.96 5.45 15.69
C TYR A 86 3.57 4.37 14.82
N TYR A 87 3.05 3.16 14.93
CA TYR A 87 3.52 2.05 14.11
C TYR A 87 2.41 1.09 13.71
N THR A 88 2.63 0.35 12.63
CA THR A 88 1.82 -0.81 12.30
C THR A 88 2.72 -1.97 11.88
N ILE A 89 2.23 -3.20 12.04
CA ILE A 89 3.00 -4.42 11.76
C ILE A 89 2.22 -5.30 10.80
N PHE A 90 2.87 -5.71 9.73
CA PHE A 90 2.34 -6.67 8.77
C PHE A 90 3.12 -7.98 8.82
N ASN A 91 2.41 -9.10 8.77
CA ASN A 91 3.02 -10.42 8.66
C ASN A 91 3.70 -10.59 7.30
N VAL A 92 4.95 -11.01 7.32
CA VAL A 92 5.76 -11.35 6.14
C VAL A 92 6.58 -12.60 6.43
N SER A 93 7.26 -13.16 5.44
CA SER A 93 8.28 -14.19 5.65
C SER A 93 9.66 -13.60 5.35
N LEU A 94 10.62 -13.84 6.25
CA LEU A 94 12.01 -13.41 6.07
C LEU A 94 12.91 -14.56 5.62
N ASP A 95 12.34 -15.73 5.33
CA ASP A 95 13.08 -16.89 4.86
C ASP A 95 13.02 -16.98 3.33
N ARG A 96 14.07 -17.57 2.75
CA ARG A 96 14.15 -17.79 1.32
C ARG A 96 13.15 -18.87 0.91
N LYS A 97 12.43 -18.64 -0.19
CA LYS A 97 11.55 -19.66 -0.79
C LYS A 97 12.32 -20.85 -1.36
N LYS A 98 13.58 -20.67 -1.72
CA LYS A 98 14.48 -21.69 -2.29
C LYS A 98 15.87 -21.56 -1.64
N GLY A 99 16.53 -22.69 -1.39
CA GLY A 99 17.95 -22.72 -0.99
C GLY A 99 18.24 -22.43 0.49
N GLY A 100 17.25 -22.57 1.38
CA GLY A 100 17.43 -22.48 2.84
C GLY A 100 17.88 -21.11 3.38
N GLY A 101 17.56 -20.85 4.65
CA GLY A 101 18.05 -19.68 5.37
C GLY A 101 17.31 -18.37 5.11
N ARG A 102 17.81 -17.30 5.76
CA ARG A 102 17.17 -15.99 5.85
C ARG A 102 17.50 -15.08 4.66
N LEU A 103 16.55 -14.25 4.29
CA LEU A 103 16.74 -13.12 3.39
C LEU A 103 17.62 -12.06 4.06
N LYS A 104 18.46 -11.40 3.26
CA LYS A 104 19.38 -10.36 3.74
C LYS A 104 18.73 -8.97 3.68
N GLY A 105 19.09 -8.10 4.62
CA GLY A 105 18.68 -6.70 4.64
C GLY A 105 17.16 -6.51 4.81
N LYS A 106 16.57 -5.62 4.00
CA LYS A 106 15.14 -5.25 4.03
C LYS A 106 14.25 -6.14 3.16
N LEU A 107 14.77 -7.27 2.69
CA LEU A 107 14.05 -8.19 1.81
C LEU A 107 13.05 -9.03 2.60
N PHE A 108 11.86 -9.24 2.04
CA PHE A 108 10.82 -10.07 2.63
C PHE A 108 9.93 -10.69 1.53
N ASN A 109 9.21 -11.74 1.91
CA ASN A 109 8.20 -12.41 1.10
C ASN A 109 6.81 -12.19 1.72
N PRO A 110 5.96 -11.34 1.15
CA PRO A 110 4.60 -11.20 1.66
C PRO A 110 3.75 -12.44 1.31
N PRO A 111 2.86 -12.90 2.22
CA PRO A 111 1.87 -13.93 1.90
C PRO A 111 0.92 -13.45 0.81
N ALA A 112 0.55 -14.33 -0.13
CA ALA A 112 -0.24 -13.97 -1.32
C ALA A 112 -1.60 -13.31 -0.97
N GLN A 113 -2.23 -13.74 0.11
CA GLN A 113 -3.50 -13.18 0.62
C GLN A 113 -3.31 -12.40 1.93
N GLY A 114 -2.07 -12.01 2.24
CA GLY A 114 -1.72 -11.33 3.48
C GLY A 114 -2.23 -9.90 3.53
N ALA A 115 -2.40 -9.38 4.76
CA ALA A 115 -2.87 -8.03 5.01
C ALA A 115 -2.02 -6.95 4.32
N LEU A 116 -0.72 -7.19 4.15
CA LEU A 116 0.19 -6.26 3.46
C LEU A 116 -0.17 -6.03 1.99
N LEU A 117 -0.47 -7.11 1.26
CA LEU A 117 -0.83 -7.00 -0.16
C LEU A 117 -2.24 -6.43 -0.33
N LYS A 118 -3.17 -6.75 0.58
CA LYS A 118 -4.50 -6.14 0.63
C LYS A 118 -4.40 -4.63 0.89
N PHE A 119 -3.61 -4.22 1.89
CA PHE A 119 -3.29 -2.83 2.18
C PHE A 119 -2.71 -2.10 0.96
N TRP A 120 -1.71 -2.70 0.31
CA TRP A 120 -1.10 -2.07 -0.86
C TRP A 120 -2.10 -1.89 -2.01
N SER A 121 -2.92 -2.92 -2.25
CA SER A 121 -3.88 -2.92 -3.36
C SER A 121 -4.97 -1.87 -3.20
N ARG A 122 -5.46 -1.64 -1.98
CA ARG A 122 -6.47 -0.60 -1.70
C ARG A 122 -5.90 0.83 -1.62
N SER A 123 -4.59 0.97 -1.45
CA SER A 123 -3.95 2.29 -1.30
C SER A 123 -3.75 3.02 -2.63
N ASN A 124 -4.15 2.43 -3.77
CA ASN A 124 -3.95 2.99 -5.11
C ASN A 124 -2.49 3.40 -5.42
N LEU A 125 -1.52 2.79 -4.73
CA LEU A 125 -0.10 3.01 -4.96
C LEU A 125 0.39 2.16 -6.14
N PRO A 126 1.48 2.58 -6.83
CA PRO A 126 2.07 1.81 -7.91
C PRO A 126 2.38 0.37 -7.48
N LYS A 127 1.82 -0.60 -8.20
CA LYS A 127 2.01 -2.03 -7.90
C LYS A 127 3.47 -2.41 -8.16
N PRO A 128 4.10 -3.22 -7.30
CA PRO A 128 5.41 -3.77 -7.60
C PRO A 128 5.28 -4.81 -8.72
N ARG A 129 6.35 -5.04 -9.48
CA ARG A 129 6.40 -6.07 -10.54
C ARG A 129 6.13 -7.48 -9.97
N ARG A 130 6.57 -7.74 -8.74
CA ARG A 130 6.29 -8.97 -7.99
C ARG A 130 6.14 -8.65 -6.50
N PRO A 131 5.39 -9.44 -5.72
CA PRO A 131 5.15 -9.16 -4.30
C PRO A 131 6.43 -9.02 -3.46
N SER A 132 7.48 -9.80 -3.76
CA SER A 132 8.77 -9.70 -3.05
C SER A 132 9.58 -8.42 -3.36
N GLU A 133 9.19 -7.65 -4.37
CA GLU A 133 9.80 -6.34 -4.69
C GLU A 133 9.07 -5.17 -4.03
N LEU A 134 8.07 -5.45 -3.20
CA LEU A 134 7.30 -4.41 -2.51
C LEU A 134 8.19 -3.46 -1.69
N TYR A 135 9.27 -3.96 -1.08
CA TYR A 135 10.24 -3.16 -0.33
C TYR A 135 10.80 -1.96 -1.13
N LYS A 136 10.90 -2.08 -2.47
CA LYS A 136 11.36 -0.99 -3.36
C LYS A 136 10.37 0.17 -3.45
N LYS A 137 9.09 -0.11 -3.17
CA LYS A 137 7.99 0.85 -3.32
C LYS A 137 7.52 1.44 -2.00
N ILE A 138 7.76 0.79 -0.85
CA ILE A 138 7.30 1.28 0.47
C ILE A 138 7.73 2.73 0.74
N ASN A 139 8.96 3.11 0.38
CA ASN A 139 9.44 4.47 0.61
C ASN A 139 8.64 5.55 -0.15
N MET A 140 7.89 5.19 -1.20
CA MET A 140 6.99 6.14 -1.88
C MET A 140 5.86 6.63 -0.97
N MET A 141 5.54 5.89 0.10
CA MET A 141 4.55 6.30 1.11
C MET A 141 4.92 7.62 1.79
N LYS A 142 6.20 8.03 1.78
CA LYS A 142 6.66 9.34 2.27
C LYS A 142 6.02 10.52 1.53
N ASN A 143 5.57 10.31 0.29
CA ASN A 143 5.01 11.38 -0.53
C ASN A 143 3.50 11.57 -0.30
N TYR A 144 2.92 10.85 0.67
CA TYR A 144 1.49 10.80 0.90
C TYR A 144 1.17 10.94 2.40
N LEU A 145 0.00 11.51 2.64
CA LEU A 145 -0.62 11.66 3.95
C LEU A 145 -1.56 10.50 4.21
N TRP A 146 -1.60 10.05 5.45
CA TRP A 146 -2.33 8.85 5.86
C TRP A 146 -3.31 9.16 6.98
N GLN A 147 -4.44 8.45 7.00
CA GLN A 147 -5.40 8.44 8.09
C GLN A 147 -5.64 7.00 8.54
N ALA A 148 -5.80 6.82 9.84
CA ALA A 148 -6.04 5.51 10.44
C ALA A 148 -6.62 5.62 11.85
N GLN A 149 -7.23 4.53 12.30
CA GLN A 149 -7.60 4.31 13.69
C GLN A 149 -6.40 3.76 14.47
N VAL A 150 -6.29 4.21 15.70
CA VAL A 150 -5.22 3.83 16.63
C VAL A 150 -5.79 2.84 17.63
N SER A 151 -5.19 1.66 17.68
CA SER A 151 -5.35 0.69 18.75
C SER A 151 -4.36 0.99 19.88
N GLU A 152 -4.40 0.19 20.95
CA GLU A 152 -3.53 0.36 22.10
C GLU A 152 -2.04 0.51 21.76
N LYS A 153 -1.31 1.24 22.60
CA LYS A 153 0.16 1.40 22.53
C LYS A 153 0.65 2.06 21.22
N ASN A 154 -0.07 3.06 20.71
CA ASN A 154 0.25 3.78 19.47
C ASN A 154 0.31 2.88 18.23
N LYS A 155 -0.33 1.72 18.28
CA LYS A 155 -0.39 0.81 17.14
C LYS A 155 -1.54 1.22 16.23
N ILE A 156 -1.22 1.60 14.99
CA ILE A 156 -2.22 1.82 13.95
C ILE A 156 -2.81 0.49 13.50
N GLU A 157 -4.14 0.44 13.44
CA GLU A 157 -4.85 -0.71 12.89
C GLU A 157 -4.58 -0.86 11.39
N THR A 158 -4.09 -2.02 11.00
CA THR A 158 -3.72 -2.27 9.60
C THR A 158 -4.91 -2.15 8.66
N GLN A 159 -6.15 -2.30 9.12
CA GLN A 159 -7.34 -2.24 8.25
C GLN A 159 -7.88 -0.83 8.02
N SER A 160 -7.71 0.06 8.98
CA SER A 160 -8.16 1.45 8.86
C SER A 160 -7.15 2.33 8.11
N LEU A 161 -5.87 1.93 8.05
CA LEU A 161 -4.82 2.67 7.36
C LEU A 161 -5.12 2.86 5.87
N ARG A 162 -5.32 4.13 5.47
CA ARG A 162 -5.62 4.55 4.10
C ARG A 162 -5.03 5.93 3.82
N LEU A 163 -4.95 6.29 2.54
CA LEU A 163 -4.61 7.65 2.13
C LEU A 163 -5.60 8.64 2.73
N ALA A 164 -5.11 9.77 3.23
CA ALA A 164 -5.94 10.82 3.78
C ALA A 164 -6.85 11.39 2.69
N ASN A 165 -8.12 11.59 3.02
CA ASN A 165 -9.08 12.25 2.15
C ASN A 165 -9.93 13.20 3.01
N ILE A 166 -9.64 14.49 2.90
CA ILE A 166 -10.22 15.55 3.72
C ILE A 166 -10.84 16.58 2.78
N THR A 167 -12.14 16.79 2.93
CA THR A 167 -12.87 17.77 2.12
C THR A 167 -12.69 19.18 2.66
N HIS A 168 -12.95 20.17 1.82
CA HIS A 168 -12.96 21.57 2.24
C HIS A 168 -13.94 21.82 3.38
N GLN A 169 -15.14 21.19 3.32
CA GLN A 169 -16.15 21.33 4.36
C GLN A 169 -15.65 20.83 5.72
N GLN A 170 -14.97 19.68 5.76
CA GLN A 170 -14.40 19.16 7.02
C GLN A 170 -13.37 20.11 7.65
N ILE A 171 -12.65 20.87 6.82
CA ILE A 171 -11.71 21.89 7.29
C ILE A 171 -12.47 23.10 7.85
N LEU A 172 -13.52 23.57 7.16
CA LEU A 172 -14.38 24.66 7.64
C LEU A 172 -15.08 24.31 8.96
N ASP A 173 -15.64 23.11 9.06
CA ASP A 173 -16.29 22.62 10.27
C ASP A 173 -15.32 22.60 11.45
N GLY A 174 -14.07 22.20 11.21
CA GLY A 174 -13.00 22.22 12.21
C GLY A 174 -12.59 23.61 12.68
N ILE A 175 -12.64 24.61 11.78
CA ILE A 175 -12.35 26.01 12.11
C ILE A 175 -13.52 26.63 12.87
N GLY A 176 -14.75 26.42 12.41
CA GLY A 176 -15.97 26.97 13.03
C GLY A 176 -16.29 26.36 14.39
N GLY A 177 -16.04 25.06 14.58
CA GLY A 177 -16.24 24.36 15.85
C GLY A 177 -15.28 24.79 16.97
N GLY A 178 -14.18 25.45 16.65
CA GLY A 178 -13.21 25.96 17.62
C GLY A 178 -13.66 27.22 18.39
N VAL A 179 -14.74 27.88 17.97
CA VAL A 179 -15.25 29.10 18.61
C VAL A 179 -16.33 28.82 19.66
N SER A 180 -16.87 27.60 19.73
CA SER A 180 -17.96 27.23 20.68
C SER A 180 -17.59 26.13 21.70
N ALA A 181 -16.30 25.83 21.91
CA ALA A 181 -15.87 24.70 22.76
C ALA A 181 -15.02 25.11 23.98
N ALA A 182 -15.30 26.28 24.58
CA ALA A 182 -15.30 26.31 26.05
C ALA A 182 -16.60 25.63 26.48
N HIS A 183 -16.62 24.88 27.58
CA HIS A 183 -17.76 24.08 28.07
C HIS A 183 -18.21 22.91 27.16
N GLU A 184 -17.50 21.78 27.23
CA GLU A 184 -18.01 20.58 27.92
C GLU A 184 -17.02 19.41 27.75
N ARG A 185 -16.42 19.01 28.88
CA ARG A 185 -15.93 17.64 29.04
C ARG A 185 -17.17 16.75 29.10
N HIS A 186 -17.20 15.65 28.36
CA HIS A 186 -17.54 14.29 28.82
C HIS A 186 -17.84 13.36 27.62
N ASN A 187 -17.22 12.17 27.71
CA ASN A 187 -17.64 10.87 27.17
C ASN A 187 -17.41 10.49 25.69
N SER A 188 -16.56 9.46 25.56
CA SER A 188 -16.66 8.29 24.68
C SER A 188 -17.86 8.23 23.74
N GLY A 189 -17.57 8.19 22.44
CA GLY A 189 -18.54 7.83 21.42
C GLY A 189 -17.86 7.63 20.08
N VAL A 190 -17.79 6.38 19.63
CA VAL A 190 -17.36 5.97 18.29
C VAL A 190 -18.18 6.74 17.24
N ILE A 191 -17.53 7.55 16.40
CA ILE A 191 -18.18 8.15 15.22
C ILE A 191 -17.80 7.32 13.99
N VAL A 192 -18.69 6.40 13.62
CA VAL A 192 -18.75 5.82 12.28
C VAL A 192 -19.40 6.85 11.37
N SER A 193 -18.63 7.40 10.43
CA SER A 193 -19.19 8.09 9.27
C SER A 193 -18.94 7.23 8.03
N SER A 194 -19.99 6.53 7.62
CA SER A 194 -20.06 5.74 6.40
C SER A 194 -20.84 6.52 5.36
N ASN A 195 -20.15 7.20 4.44
CA ASN A 195 -20.79 7.75 3.24
C ASN A 195 -20.06 7.21 2.00
N SER A 196 -20.49 6.04 1.53
CA SER A 196 -20.33 5.63 0.14
C SER A 196 -21.67 5.82 -0.56
N GLY A 197 -21.78 6.89 -1.34
CA GLY A 197 -22.94 7.12 -2.20
C GLY A 197 -22.98 6.11 -3.35
N ALA A 198 -24.16 5.55 -3.58
CA ALA A 198 -24.53 4.95 -4.86
C ALA A 198 -25.95 5.42 -5.19
N LEU A 199 -26.06 6.18 -6.28
CA LEU A 199 -27.32 6.43 -6.97
C LEU A 199 -27.72 5.13 -7.67
N SER A 200 -28.95 4.65 -7.49
CA SER A 200 -29.68 3.93 -8.53
C SER A 200 -31.15 3.72 -8.15
N GLY A 201 -32.03 4.31 -8.96
CA GLY A 201 -33.14 3.59 -9.59
C GLY A 201 -34.28 3.12 -8.70
N GLN A 202 -35.38 3.87 -8.76
CA GLN A 202 -36.72 3.39 -8.47
C GLN A 202 -37.03 2.12 -9.26
N ASN A 203 -37.56 1.09 -8.61
CA ASN A 203 -38.55 0.18 -9.21
C ASN A 203 -39.51 -0.26 -8.11
N LYS A 204 -40.80 -0.20 -8.44
CA LYS A 204 -41.93 -0.55 -7.58
C LYS A 204 -42.26 -2.01 -7.86
N GLU A 205 -42.46 -2.83 -6.84
CA GLU A 205 -43.28 -4.04 -6.95
C GLU A 205 -43.69 -4.60 -5.57
N ALA A 206 -44.77 -5.38 -5.60
CA ALA A 206 -45.77 -5.54 -4.56
C ALA A 206 -45.38 -6.43 -3.35
N PHE A 207 -46.03 -6.13 -2.22
CA PHE A 207 -46.12 -6.96 -1.02
C PHE A 207 -47.26 -7.98 -1.15
N ILE A 208 -46.96 -9.28 -1.04
CA ILE A 208 -47.76 -10.40 -0.48
C ILE A 208 -46.73 -11.50 -0.18
N GLY A 209 -46.61 -12.24 0.93
CA GLY A 209 -47.37 -12.43 2.17
C GLY A 209 -47.10 -13.88 2.64
N GLY A 210 -46.69 -14.09 3.91
CA GLY A 210 -46.97 -15.32 4.68
C GLY A 210 -45.85 -16.36 4.93
N ASN A 211 -45.37 -16.37 6.20
CA ASN A 211 -44.91 -17.47 7.08
C ASN A 211 -43.69 -18.32 6.66
N GLU A 212 -42.68 -18.63 7.48
CA GLU A 212 -42.68 -19.18 8.86
C GLU A 212 -41.38 -18.83 9.64
N LEU A 213 -41.46 -18.69 10.97
CA LEU A 213 -40.35 -18.66 11.96
C LEU A 213 -40.08 -20.09 12.45
N PRO A 214 -38.84 -20.51 12.83
CA PRO A 214 -38.08 -20.03 14.00
C PRO A 214 -36.55 -19.89 13.70
N ASN A 215 -35.67 -19.28 14.48
CA ASN A 215 -35.40 -19.49 15.90
C ASN A 215 -34.42 -18.39 16.36
N ASN A 216 -34.67 -17.85 17.56
CA ASN A 216 -33.84 -16.84 18.19
C ASN A 216 -32.51 -17.46 18.68
N HIS A 217 -31.38 -16.93 18.22
CA HIS A 217 -30.18 -16.89 19.08
C HIS A 217 -29.52 -15.51 19.02
N ILE A 218 -29.59 -14.90 20.19
CA ILE A 218 -28.94 -13.70 20.68
C ILE A 218 -27.45 -13.75 20.35
N TYR A 219 -26.93 -12.80 19.56
CA TYR A 219 -25.50 -12.55 19.47
C TYR A 219 -25.08 -11.69 20.68
N GLN A 220 -24.79 -12.36 21.79
CA GLN A 220 -24.01 -11.76 22.87
C GLN A 220 -22.53 -11.78 22.48
N GLY A 221 -21.92 -10.60 22.59
CA GLY A 221 -20.51 -10.24 22.60
C GLY A 221 -19.48 -11.26 22.12
N VAL A 222 -18.82 -10.96 20.99
CA VAL A 222 -17.48 -11.51 20.70
C VAL A 222 -16.55 -10.40 20.21
N GLU A 223 -15.53 -10.19 21.04
CA GLU A 223 -14.39 -9.29 20.96
C GLU A 223 -13.70 -9.27 19.58
N SER A 224 -13.33 -8.10 19.08
CA SER A 224 -12.70 -7.90 17.75
C SER A 224 -11.18 -8.12 17.72
N SER A 225 -10.62 -8.89 18.66
CA SER A 225 -9.19 -8.89 19.00
C SER A 225 -8.53 -10.28 18.93
N LEU A 226 -8.83 -11.12 17.93
CA LEU A 226 -8.10 -12.37 17.72
C LEU A 226 -7.64 -12.53 16.28
N THR A 227 -6.38 -12.15 16.01
CA THR A 227 -5.62 -12.71 14.87
C THR A 227 -4.73 -13.82 15.40
N THR A 228 -5.36 -14.91 15.84
CA THR A 228 -4.70 -16.14 16.23
C THR A 228 -4.91 -17.17 15.12
N CYS A 229 -3.78 -17.64 14.58
CA CYS A 229 -3.59 -18.92 13.89
C CYS A 229 -4.78 -19.53 13.12
N VAL A 230 -4.74 -19.42 11.79
CA VAL A 230 -5.28 -20.46 10.91
C VAL A 230 -4.15 -20.93 9.98
N ASN A 231 -3.53 -22.03 10.38
CA ASN A 231 -2.70 -22.85 9.50
C ASN A 231 -3.65 -23.70 8.65
N SER A 232 -3.74 -23.43 7.36
CA SER A 232 -4.28 -24.39 6.39
C SER A 232 -3.22 -25.47 6.12
N HIS A 233 -3.11 -26.45 7.01
CA HIS A 233 -2.53 -27.75 6.67
C HIS A 233 -3.64 -28.63 6.07
N GLY A 234 -3.63 -28.76 4.75
CA GLY A 234 -4.45 -29.74 4.06
C GLY A 234 -3.90 -31.15 4.34
N TYR A 235 -4.62 -31.89 5.17
CA TYR A 235 -4.46 -33.32 5.36
C TYR A 235 -4.76 -34.05 4.03
N ASN A 236 -3.75 -34.57 3.35
CA ASN A 236 -3.96 -35.58 2.31
C ASN A 236 -3.99 -36.95 2.96
N LYS A 237 -5.19 -37.52 3.01
CA LYS A 237 -5.50 -38.86 3.52
C LYS A 237 -4.88 -39.90 2.59
N LEU A 238 -4.17 -40.86 3.19
CA LEU A 238 -3.74 -42.13 2.59
C LEU A 238 -4.94 -42.81 1.90
N ARG A 239 -4.81 -43.19 0.62
CA ARG A 239 -5.63 -44.25 0.02
C ARG A 239 -4.71 -45.42 -0.32
N ILE A 240 -5.00 -46.54 0.32
CA ILE A 240 -4.36 -47.83 0.12
C ILE A 240 -4.81 -48.43 -1.22
N SER A 241 -3.87 -49.15 -1.81
CA SER A 241 -3.86 -49.88 -3.08
C SER A 241 -5.02 -50.85 -3.29
N THR A 242 -5.49 -50.92 -4.53
CA THR A 242 -6.06 -52.14 -5.12
C THR A 242 -5.17 -52.57 -6.29
N SER A 243 -4.64 -53.78 -6.18
CA SER A 243 -3.80 -54.43 -7.19
C SER A 243 -4.63 -55.01 -8.32
N MET A 244 -4.17 -54.87 -9.57
CA MET A 244 -4.01 -55.94 -10.57
C MET A 244 -3.79 -55.30 -11.95
N GLY A 245 -2.68 -55.63 -12.61
CA GLY A 245 -2.50 -55.29 -14.02
C GLY A 245 -1.05 -55.15 -14.48
N ALA A 246 -0.36 -56.28 -14.58
CA ALA A 246 0.75 -56.59 -15.49
C ALA A 246 1.91 -55.57 -15.66
N ASN A 247 3.08 -56.00 -15.17
CA ASN A 247 4.39 -55.50 -15.56
C ASN A 247 4.64 -55.83 -17.04
N ASN A 248 4.96 -54.84 -17.87
CA ASN A 248 5.57 -55.06 -19.17
C ASN A 248 6.83 -54.19 -19.29
N HIS A 249 7.98 -54.83 -19.09
CA HIS A 249 9.27 -54.33 -19.53
C HIS A 249 9.32 -54.38 -21.06
N GLY A 250 9.79 -53.29 -21.66
CA GLY A 250 10.48 -53.30 -22.95
C GLY A 250 9.62 -53.27 -24.21
N ILE A 251 9.38 -52.07 -24.75
CA ILE A 251 9.27 -51.87 -26.20
C ILE A 251 9.99 -50.56 -26.58
N SER A 252 11.17 -50.74 -27.16
CA SER A 252 11.76 -49.98 -28.27
C SER A 252 11.83 -48.44 -28.23
N LYS A 253 13.09 -47.97 -28.31
CA LYS A 253 13.50 -46.66 -28.81
C LYS A 253 12.86 -46.38 -30.18
N GLN A 254 12.07 -45.31 -30.30
CA GLN A 254 11.91 -44.58 -31.55
C GLN A 254 12.14 -43.09 -31.28
N GLY A 255 13.23 -42.59 -31.83
CA GLY A 255 13.59 -41.18 -31.78
C GLY A 255 12.67 -40.37 -32.68
N SER A 256 12.22 -39.22 -32.17
CA SER A 256 11.77 -38.12 -33.02
C SER A 256 12.89 -37.10 -33.06
N ALA A 257 13.71 -37.17 -34.12
CA ALA A 257 14.67 -36.13 -34.46
C ALA A 257 13.88 -34.98 -35.10
N VAL A 258 13.55 -33.97 -34.31
CA VAL A 258 13.18 -32.66 -34.87
C VAL A 258 14.48 -31.98 -35.27
N VAL A 259 14.77 -31.99 -36.57
CA VAL A 259 15.82 -31.17 -37.17
C VAL A 259 15.36 -29.72 -37.12
N SER A 260 15.82 -28.96 -36.13
CA SER A 260 15.81 -27.50 -36.20
C SER A 260 17.08 -27.03 -36.89
N SER A 261 16.92 -26.26 -37.96
CA SER A 261 18.01 -25.64 -38.72
C SER A 261 18.92 -24.81 -37.79
N PRO A 262 20.25 -24.79 -38.01
CA PRO A 262 21.17 -23.98 -37.21
C PRO A 262 20.77 -22.50 -37.25
N ILE A 263 20.64 -21.90 -36.07
CA ILE A 263 20.51 -20.45 -35.92
C ILE A 263 21.78 -19.81 -36.50
N PRO A 264 21.68 -18.81 -37.41
CA PRO A 264 22.85 -18.11 -37.94
C PRO A 264 23.63 -17.42 -36.81
N LEU A 265 24.96 -17.49 -36.93
CA LEU A 265 25.93 -16.82 -36.04
C LEU A 265 25.57 -15.35 -35.78
N PRO A 266 25.84 -14.81 -34.58
CA PRO A 266 25.61 -13.40 -34.31
C PRO A 266 26.56 -12.54 -35.14
N ILE A 267 25.96 -11.71 -36.00
CA ILE A 267 26.44 -10.44 -36.57
C ILE A 267 27.83 -10.53 -37.22
N LYS A 268 27.82 -10.58 -38.56
CA LYS A 268 28.96 -10.18 -39.38
C LYS A 268 29.47 -8.83 -38.89
N GLN A 269 30.76 -8.83 -38.57
CA GLN A 269 31.61 -7.65 -38.41
C GLN A 269 31.29 -6.64 -39.52
N TYR A 270 30.70 -5.51 -39.14
CA TYR A 270 30.76 -4.32 -39.98
C TYR A 270 32.23 -3.95 -40.10
N LYS A 271 32.74 -3.98 -41.34
CA LYS A 271 34.01 -3.40 -41.72
C LYS A 271 33.99 -1.93 -41.29
N GLY A 272 34.82 -1.56 -40.31
CA GLY A 272 35.09 -0.17 -39.97
C GLY A 272 35.16 0.22 -38.49
N GLY A 273 35.00 -0.69 -37.52
CA GLY A 273 35.05 -0.34 -36.09
C GLY A 273 36.20 -1.03 -35.35
N ASN A 274 37.13 -0.26 -34.79
CA ASN A 274 38.20 -0.74 -33.91
C ASN A 274 37.61 -1.49 -32.70
N THR A 275 37.64 -2.82 -32.71
CA THR A 275 37.26 -3.63 -31.55
C THR A 275 38.43 -3.78 -30.59
N ARG A 276 38.91 -2.66 -30.05
CA ARG A 276 39.73 -2.67 -28.83
C ARG A 276 38.81 -2.74 -27.61
N ARG A 277 39.26 -3.42 -26.56
CA ARG A 277 38.51 -3.47 -25.31
C ARG A 277 38.51 -2.05 -24.70
N PRO A 278 37.47 -1.65 -23.94
CA PRO A 278 37.38 -0.30 -23.35
C PRO A 278 38.56 0.10 -22.45
N GLN A 279 39.36 -0.87 -22.02
CA GLN A 279 40.54 -0.69 -21.17
C GLN A 279 41.79 -0.30 -21.98
N ASP A 280 41.75 -0.46 -23.30
CA ASP A 280 42.87 -0.27 -24.23
C ASP A 280 42.65 0.91 -25.21
N GLN A 281 41.68 1.79 -24.92
CA GLN A 281 41.38 2.98 -25.73
C GLN A 281 42.15 4.20 -25.20
N THR A 282 42.69 5.01 -26.12
CA THR A 282 43.40 6.26 -25.81
C THR A 282 42.44 7.45 -25.80
N VAL A 283 42.75 8.50 -25.04
CA VAL A 283 41.90 9.70 -24.88
C VAL A 283 41.63 10.40 -26.23
N ASP A 284 42.59 10.36 -27.15
CA ASP A 284 42.44 10.97 -28.48
C ASP A 284 41.37 10.26 -29.35
N GLU A 285 41.11 8.97 -29.14
CA GLU A 285 40.05 8.23 -29.87
C GLU A 285 38.64 8.62 -29.40
N TRP A 286 38.49 9.24 -28.22
CA TRP A 286 37.19 9.69 -27.72
C TRP A 286 36.74 11.04 -28.28
N LEU A 287 37.67 11.86 -28.77
CA LEU A 287 37.36 13.19 -29.30
C LEU A 287 36.88 13.14 -30.75
N ASP A 288 37.38 12.19 -31.55
CA ASP A 288 36.98 12.03 -32.96
C ASP A 288 35.50 11.61 -33.14
N ASP A 289 34.94 10.89 -32.17
CA ASP A 289 33.52 10.49 -32.17
C ASP A 289 32.57 11.64 -31.77
N TYR A 290 33.07 12.70 -31.14
CA TYR A 290 32.26 13.85 -30.71
C TYR A 290 32.11 14.91 -31.80
N ASP A 291 33.08 15.02 -32.72
CA ASP A 291 33.05 15.98 -33.83
C ASP A 291 32.29 15.47 -35.07
N ASN A 292 31.90 14.20 -35.10
CA ASN A 292 31.14 13.57 -36.20
C ASN A 292 29.67 13.25 -35.85
N ALA A 293 29.11 13.89 -34.81
CA ALA A 293 27.72 13.72 -34.34
C ALA A 293 26.83 14.94 -34.60
#